data_AF-A0A443RTE2-F1
#
_entry.id   AF-A0A443RTE2-F1
#
_cell.length_a   1.000
_cell.length_b   1.000
_cell.length_c   1.000
_cell.angle_alpha   90.00
_cell.angle_beta   90.00
_cell.angle_gamma   90.00
#
_symmetry.space_group_name_H-M   'P 1'
#
loop_
_entity.id
_entity.type
_entity.pdbx_description
1 polymer ?
#
loop_
_entity_poly.entity_id
_entity_poly.type
_entity_poly.pdbx_seq_one_letter_code
_entity_poly.pdbx_strand_id
1 'polypeptide(L)'
;MNSVNIIKTFTLLILLNYANSYGQGNENKSKCFRAAVYEEVAVGNNYKNPIDEITHNINVYQHVTMRAVHKGADIIVFPEHGLFPPSDRDSMLILLEQLPNEMGVDNACTSGATSKPIQYTLSCLARKHQIYIVANMGEVEYCNQSNPRCPKDGRFQYNVAVAFDSNGFLVAKY
;
A
#
# COMPACT_ATOMS: atom_id res chain seq x y z
N MET A 1 11.47 2.84 36.22
CA MET A 1 12.73 2.90 35.45
C MET A 1 12.68 1.72 34.49
N ASN A 2 12.42 1.84 33.19
CA ASN A 2 12.73 2.91 32.25
C ASN A 2 11.56 3.14 31.28
N SER A 3 11.12 4.39 31.20
CA SER A 3 10.28 4.89 30.11
C SER A 3 11.16 5.04 28.89
N VAL A 4 10.98 4.17 27.90
CA VAL A 4 11.62 4.33 26.59
C VAL A 4 10.64 5.13 25.73
N ASN A 5 10.78 6.46 25.80
CA ASN A 5 10.16 7.38 24.86
C ASN A 5 10.84 7.20 23.49
N ILE A 6 10.33 6.27 22.68
CA ILE A 6 10.64 6.30 21.25
C ILE A 6 9.67 7.30 20.65
N ILE A 7 10.16 8.51 20.46
CA ILE A 7 9.57 9.47 19.53
C ILE A 7 9.72 8.84 18.15
N LYS A 8 8.71 8.07 17.70
CA LYS A 8 8.59 7.66 16.30
C LYS A 8 8.10 8.87 15.54
N THR A 9 9.03 9.72 15.10
CA THR A 9 8.72 10.81 14.17
C THR A 9 8.27 10.20 12.85
N PHE A 10 6.97 9.97 12.70
CA PHE A 10 6.32 9.60 11.45
C PHE A 10 6.30 10.84 10.56
N THR A 11 7.38 11.07 9.81
CA THR A 11 7.36 12.06 8.72
C THR A 11 6.73 11.38 7.51
N LEU A 12 5.41 11.29 7.50
CA LEU A 12 4.65 10.90 6.31
C LEU A 12 4.63 12.09 5.34
N LEU A 13 5.58 12.12 4.40
CA LEU A 13 5.53 13.02 3.25
C LEU A 13 4.43 12.52 2.30
N ILE A 14 3.21 13.03 2.46
CA ILE A 14 2.17 12.91 1.44
C ILE A 14 2.62 13.78 0.25
N LEU A 15 3.38 13.20 -0.68
CA LEU A 15 3.70 13.84 -1.95
C LEU A 15 2.46 13.78 -2.86
N LEU A 16 1.53 14.72 -2.65
CA LEU A 16 0.54 15.06 -3.67
C LEU A 16 1.30 15.73 -4.83
N ASN A 17 1.68 14.95 -5.83
CA ASN A 17 2.09 15.51 -7.12
C ASN A 17 0.87 16.23 -7.72
N TYR A 18 0.82 17.56 -7.58
CA TYR A 18 -0.07 18.42 -8.35
C TYR A 18 0.36 18.36 -9.82
N ALA A 19 -0.18 17.42 -10.58
CA ALA A 19 -0.23 17.55 -12.02
C ALA A 19 -1.22 18.68 -12.36
N ASN A 20 -0.71 19.89 -12.56
CA ASN A 20 -1.48 20.98 -13.14
C ASN A 20 -1.77 20.66 -14.61
N SER A 21 -2.83 19.88 -14.88
CA SER A 21 -3.51 19.97 -16.16
C SER A 21 -4.57 21.07 -16.06
N TYR A 22 -4.32 22.20 -16.74
CA TYR A 22 -5.33 23.23 -16.95
C TYR A 22 -6.39 22.69 -17.91
N GLY A 23 -7.34 21.93 -17.36
CA GLY A 23 -8.62 21.63 -18.00
C GLY A 23 -9.68 22.54 -17.39
N GLN A 24 -10.29 23.41 -18.20
CA GLN A 24 -11.50 24.14 -17.79
C GLN A 24 -12.61 23.11 -17.51
N GLY A 25 -12.89 22.88 -16.23
CA GLY A 25 -14.03 22.10 -15.76
C GLY A 25 -14.67 22.84 -14.60
N ASN A 26 -15.90 23.31 -14.81
CA ASN A 26 -16.75 23.89 -13.80
C ASN A 26 -17.26 22.79 -12.85
N GLU A 27 -17.29 23.05 -11.53
CA GLU A 27 -18.15 22.49 -10.47
C GLU A 27 -17.41 22.23 -9.15
N ASN A 28 -17.75 23.04 -8.13
CA ASN A 28 -17.67 22.81 -6.68
C ASN A 28 -16.78 21.64 -6.17
N LYS A 29 -15.48 21.63 -6.47
CA LYS A 29 -14.54 20.82 -5.70
C LYS A 29 -14.34 21.47 -4.33
N SER A 30 -14.72 20.76 -3.27
CA SER A 30 -14.33 21.09 -1.90
C SER A 30 -12.82 21.36 -1.87
N LYS A 31 -12.40 22.50 -1.33
CA LYS A 31 -10.98 22.84 -1.15
C LYS A 31 -10.31 22.03 -0.04
N CYS A 32 -11.11 21.30 0.74
CA CYS A 32 -10.66 20.53 1.89
C CYS A 32 -10.94 19.05 1.67
N PHE A 33 -10.08 18.22 2.25
CA PHE A 33 -10.28 16.77 2.37
C PHE A 33 -10.10 16.35 3.84
N ARG A 34 -10.65 15.19 4.20
CA ARG A 34 -10.50 14.57 5.52
C ARG A 34 -9.57 13.38 5.41
N ALA A 35 -8.46 13.43 6.14
CA ALA A 35 -7.54 12.33 6.25
C ALA A 35 -7.86 11.41 7.44
N ALA A 36 -7.60 10.13 7.28
CA ALA A 36 -7.49 9.16 8.36
C ALA A 36 -6.10 8.53 8.37
N VAL A 37 -5.60 8.22 9.56
CA VAL A 37 -4.34 7.47 9.75
C VAL A 37 -4.65 6.34 10.71
N TYR A 38 -4.15 5.15 10.41
CA TYR A 38 -4.22 4.00 11.29
C TYR A 38 -2.84 3.72 11.89
N GLU A 39 -2.78 3.69 13.22
CA GLU A 39 -1.59 3.31 13.96
C GLU A 39 -1.86 1.96 14.64
N GLU A 40 -1.18 0.91 14.17
CA GLU A 40 -1.09 -0.41 14.80
C GLU A 40 0.07 -1.18 14.12
N VAL A 41 0.67 -2.14 14.81
CA VAL A 41 1.67 -3.03 14.20
C VAL A 41 0.98 -4.32 13.74
N ALA A 42 1.43 -4.90 12.63
CA ALA A 42 1.01 -6.23 12.18
C ALA A 42 0.95 -7.23 13.34
N VAL A 43 -0.10 -8.06 13.40
CA VAL A 43 -0.23 -9.11 14.41
C VAL A 43 0.68 -10.27 14.04
N GLY A 44 1.94 -10.23 14.48
CA GLY A 44 2.99 -11.12 13.99
C GLY A 44 3.25 -12.41 14.78
N ASN A 45 2.45 -12.77 15.79
CA ASN A 45 2.99 -13.63 16.85
C ASN A 45 2.61 -15.13 16.83
N ASN A 46 1.89 -15.67 15.82
CA ASN A 46 1.50 -17.11 15.83
C ASN A 46 1.16 -17.78 14.47
N TYR A 47 1.40 -17.15 13.32
CA TYR A 47 1.05 -17.76 12.04
C TYR A 47 2.13 -18.73 11.55
N LYS A 48 1.76 -20.00 11.28
CA LYS A 48 2.66 -20.99 10.66
C LYS A 48 2.91 -20.69 9.18
N ASN A 49 2.00 -19.97 8.54
CA ASN A 49 2.02 -19.61 7.14
C ASN A 49 1.99 -18.09 7.00
N PRO A 50 3.03 -17.48 6.41
CA PRO A 50 3.08 -16.03 6.16
C PRO A 50 1.86 -15.48 5.40
N ILE A 51 1.24 -16.27 4.53
CA ILE A 51 0.04 -15.86 3.79
C ILE A 51 -1.17 -15.67 4.73
N ASP A 52 -1.31 -16.51 5.76
CA ASP A 52 -2.40 -16.38 6.73
C ASP A 52 -2.24 -15.10 7.57
N GLU A 53 -1.00 -14.72 7.87
CA GLU A 53 -0.67 -13.47 8.57
C GLU A 53 -1.08 -12.25 7.75
N ILE A 54 -0.71 -12.21 6.46
CA ILE A 54 -1.10 -11.12 5.56
C ILE A 54 -2.63 -11.07 5.41
N THR A 55 -3.27 -12.22 5.27
CA THR A 55 -4.73 -12.31 5.16
C THR A 55 -5.39 -11.74 6.41
N HIS A 56 -4.85 -12.01 7.59
CA HIS A 56 -5.36 -11.42 8.83
C HIS A 56 -5.15 -9.90 8.88
N ASN A 57 -3.93 -9.43 8.64
CA ASN A 57 -3.60 -8.01 8.73
C ASN A 57 -4.36 -7.18 7.69
N ILE A 58 -4.50 -7.69 6.46
CA ILE A 58 -5.26 -6.99 5.42
C ILE A 58 -6.78 -6.98 5.71
N ASN A 59 -7.31 -7.97 6.44
CA ASN A 59 -8.70 -7.93 6.92
C ASN A 59 -8.91 -6.84 7.98
N VAL A 60 -7.90 -6.56 8.82
CA VAL A 60 -7.95 -5.39 9.72
C VAL A 60 -8.06 -4.10 8.91
N TYR A 61 -7.32 -3.97 7.80
CA TYR A 61 -7.40 -2.78 6.94
C TYR A 61 -8.82 -2.57 6.41
N GLN A 62 -9.55 -3.63 6.05
CA GLN A 62 -10.94 -3.52 5.63
C GLN A 62 -11.83 -2.89 6.71
N HIS A 63 -11.73 -3.39 7.94
CA HIS A 63 -12.52 -2.87 9.07
C HIS A 63 -12.17 -1.41 9.39
N VAL A 64 -10.89 -1.05 9.36
CA VAL A 64 -10.44 0.31 9.65
C VAL A 64 -10.86 1.27 8.54
N THR A 65 -10.72 0.88 7.27
CA THR A 65 -11.18 1.67 6.12
C THR A 65 -12.68 1.95 6.22
N MET A 66 -13.49 0.94 6.55
CA MET A 66 -14.94 1.14 6.73
C MET A 66 -15.25 2.18 7.82
N ARG A 67 -14.51 2.18 8.93
CA ARG A 67 -14.67 3.19 9.99
C ARG A 67 -14.25 4.58 9.52
N ALA A 68 -13.14 4.70 8.79
CA ALA A 68 -12.67 5.96 8.23
C ALA A 68 -13.71 6.56 7.25
N VAL A 69 -14.25 5.72 6.36
CA VAL A 69 -15.31 6.09 5.40
C VAL A 69 -16.57 6.53 6.14
N HIS A 70 -16.98 5.82 7.19
CA HIS A 70 -18.13 6.22 8.02
C HIS A 70 -17.91 7.58 8.71
N LYS A 71 -16.66 7.95 8.99
CA LYS A 71 -16.26 9.28 9.49
C LYS A 71 -16.01 10.29 8.36
N GLY A 72 -16.29 9.94 7.11
CA GLY A 72 -16.19 10.82 5.95
C GLY A 72 -14.75 11.13 5.52
N ALA A 73 -13.81 10.18 5.71
CA ALA A 73 -12.44 10.32 5.23
C ALA A 73 -12.37 10.12 3.70
N ASP A 74 -11.60 10.98 3.04
CA ASP A 74 -11.31 10.90 1.59
C ASP A 74 -10.04 10.06 1.31
N ILE A 75 -9.18 9.94 2.32
CA ILE A 75 -7.94 9.16 2.27
C ILE A 75 -7.69 8.48 3.62
N ILE A 76 -7.18 7.25 3.57
CA ILE A 76 -6.64 6.54 4.72
C ILE A 76 -5.20 6.11 4.46
N VAL A 77 -4.34 6.31 5.47
CA VAL A 77 -2.94 5.90 5.46
C VAL A 77 -2.72 4.78 6.47
N PHE A 78 -2.13 3.69 6.00
CA PHE A 78 -1.70 2.54 6.79
C PHE A 78 -0.21 2.59 7.12
N PRO A 79 0.23 1.94 8.21
CA PRO A 79 1.61 2.02 8.66
C PRO A 79 2.57 1.19 7.79
N GLU A 80 3.84 1.60 7.82
CA GLU A 80 4.94 0.76 7.35
C GLU A 80 4.97 -0.56 8.13
N HIS A 81 5.20 -1.68 7.44
CA HIS A 81 5.13 -3.03 8.02
C HIS A 81 3.78 -3.41 8.67
N GLY A 82 2.68 -2.76 8.29
CA GLY A 82 1.35 -3.12 8.81
C GLY A 82 0.79 -4.43 8.24
N LEU A 83 1.30 -4.93 7.11
CA LEU A 83 0.90 -6.21 6.53
C LEU A 83 1.75 -7.39 7.02
N PHE A 84 3.05 -7.16 7.21
CA PHE A 84 4.02 -8.17 7.63
C PHE A 84 5.30 -7.48 8.13
N PRO A 85 6.03 -8.09 9.09
CA PRO A 85 7.31 -7.58 9.56
C PRO A 85 8.41 -7.77 8.49
N PRO A 86 9.54 -7.04 8.60
CA PRO A 86 10.71 -7.31 7.78
C PRO A 86 11.29 -8.70 8.09
N SER A 87 11.76 -9.39 7.05
CA SER A 87 12.43 -10.70 7.14
C SER A 87 13.55 -10.81 6.12
N ASP A 88 14.20 -11.97 6.02
CA ASP A 88 15.27 -12.22 5.05
C ASP A 88 14.76 -12.28 3.60
N ARG A 89 15.67 -12.10 2.65
CA ARG A 89 15.34 -11.98 1.22
C ARG A 89 14.64 -13.20 0.63
N ASP A 90 14.91 -14.40 1.15
CA ASP A 90 14.31 -15.63 0.61
C ASP A 90 12.93 -15.83 1.25
N SER A 91 12.82 -15.69 2.56
CA SER A 91 11.54 -15.80 3.29
C SER A 91 10.52 -14.75 2.86
N MET A 92 10.96 -13.53 2.54
CA MET A 92 10.06 -12.45 2.10
C MET A 92 9.48 -12.70 0.72
N LEU A 93 10.15 -13.46 -0.16
CA LEU A 93 9.81 -13.55 -1.58
C LEU A 93 8.35 -13.98 -1.83
N ILE A 94 7.80 -14.85 -0.99
CA ILE A 94 6.41 -15.31 -1.06
C ILE A 94 5.37 -14.20 -0.76
N LEU A 95 5.82 -13.09 -0.14
CA LEU A 95 5.00 -11.94 0.25
C LEU A 95 5.16 -10.74 -0.70
N LEU A 96 6.08 -10.81 -1.67
CA LEU A 96 6.36 -9.72 -2.60
C LEU A 96 5.54 -9.89 -3.88
N GLU A 97 5.11 -8.77 -4.46
CA GLU A 97 4.39 -8.76 -5.73
C GLU A 97 5.09 -7.88 -6.76
N GLN A 98 4.94 -8.19 -8.05
CA GLN A 98 5.37 -7.27 -9.10
C GLN A 98 4.35 -6.13 -9.23
N LEU A 99 4.82 -4.89 -9.10
CA LEU A 99 4.00 -3.70 -9.36
C LEU A 99 4.21 -3.25 -10.82
N PRO A 100 3.19 -2.64 -11.47
CA PRO A 100 3.38 -2.04 -12.78
C PRO A 100 4.39 -0.89 -12.71
N ASN A 101 5.05 -0.61 -13.82
CA ASN A 101 5.96 0.54 -13.95
C ASN A 101 5.21 1.82 -14.27
N GLU A 102 4.10 1.71 -15.00
CA GLU A 102 3.23 2.82 -15.34
C GLU A 102 2.10 2.94 -14.30
N MET A 103 1.92 4.14 -13.74
CA MET A 103 0.87 4.42 -12.75
C MET A 103 -0.42 4.83 -13.46
N GLY A 104 -1.57 4.48 -12.88
CA GLY A 104 -2.89 4.85 -13.37
C GLY A 104 -3.43 3.97 -14.51
N VAL A 105 -2.67 2.97 -14.96
CA VAL A 105 -3.08 2.07 -16.07
C VAL A 105 -3.63 0.73 -15.58
N ASP A 106 -3.16 0.24 -14.43
CA ASP A 106 -3.58 -1.05 -13.86
C ASP A 106 -4.56 -0.84 -12.71
N ASN A 107 -5.68 -1.57 -12.78
CA ASN A 107 -6.67 -1.67 -11.72
C ASN A 107 -6.84 -3.15 -11.38
N ALA A 108 -6.07 -3.60 -10.39
CA ALA A 108 -6.03 -4.98 -9.95
C ALA A 108 -7.43 -5.53 -9.62
N CYS A 109 -8.31 -4.70 -9.06
CA CYS A 109 -9.67 -5.11 -8.71
C CYS A 109 -10.50 -5.52 -9.93
N THR A 110 -10.38 -4.79 -11.05
CA THR A 110 -11.16 -5.07 -12.27
C THR A 110 -10.46 -6.01 -13.23
N SER A 111 -9.12 -6.07 -13.21
CA SER A 111 -8.36 -7.00 -14.07
C SER A 111 -8.42 -8.45 -13.58
N GLY A 112 -8.92 -8.70 -12.37
CA GLY A 112 -9.04 -10.05 -11.81
C GLY A 112 -7.69 -10.69 -11.51
N ALA A 113 -6.65 -9.89 -11.27
CA ALA A 113 -5.30 -10.34 -11.02
C ALA A 113 -5.15 -11.01 -9.63
N THR A 114 -5.68 -12.23 -9.50
CA THR A 114 -5.63 -13.03 -8.25
C THR A 114 -4.22 -13.48 -7.87
N SER A 115 -3.27 -13.44 -8.81
CA SER A 115 -1.84 -13.68 -8.55
C SER A 115 -1.15 -12.56 -7.76
N LYS A 116 -1.86 -11.45 -7.51
CA LYS A 116 -1.41 -10.28 -6.76
C LYS A 116 -2.39 -9.96 -5.63
N PRO A 117 -2.57 -10.86 -4.65
CA PRO A 117 -3.62 -10.75 -3.64
C PRO A 117 -3.61 -9.43 -2.86
N ILE A 118 -2.44 -8.88 -2.52
CA ILE A 118 -2.31 -7.61 -1.80
C ILE A 118 -2.76 -6.45 -2.68
N GLN A 119 -2.24 -6.32 -3.90
CA GLN A 119 -2.68 -5.29 -4.84
C GLN A 119 -4.18 -5.39 -5.13
N TYR A 120 -4.68 -6.61 -5.38
CA TYR A 120 -6.09 -6.87 -5.63
C TYR A 120 -6.96 -6.41 -4.47
N THR A 121 -6.64 -6.82 -3.24
CA THR A 121 -7.43 -6.48 -2.06
C THR A 121 -7.40 -4.97 -1.77
N LEU A 122 -6.24 -4.32 -1.85
CA LEU A 122 -6.14 -2.87 -1.62
C LEU A 122 -6.88 -2.07 -2.70
N SER A 123 -6.70 -2.44 -3.98
CA SER A 123 -7.42 -1.86 -5.12
C SER A 123 -8.94 -2.00 -4.96
N CYS A 124 -9.42 -3.19 -4.62
CA CYS A 124 -10.84 -3.42 -4.41
C CYS A 124 -11.38 -2.70 -3.18
N LEU A 125 -10.60 -2.62 -2.10
CA LEU A 125 -11.00 -1.91 -0.89
C LEU A 125 -11.17 -0.41 -1.17
N ALA A 126 -10.22 0.19 -1.89
CA ALA A 126 -10.28 1.59 -2.31
C ALA A 126 -11.50 1.85 -3.20
N ARG A 127 -11.69 1.03 -4.25
CA ARG A 127 -12.81 1.12 -5.18
C ARG A 127 -14.17 0.95 -4.51
N LYS A 128 -14.32 -0.08 -3.66
CA LYS A 128 -15.59 -0.43 -3.02
C LYS A 128 -16.08 0.67 -2.10
N HIS A 129 -15.15 1.36 -1.43
CA HIS A 129 -15.46 2.39 -0.45
C HIS A 129 -15.23 3.82 -0.95
N GLN A 130 -14.85 3.98 -2.22
CA GLN A 130 -14.59 5.28 -2.86
C GLN A 130 -13.64 6.17 -2.05
N ILE A 131 -12.54 5.58 -1.59
CA ILE A 131 -11.54 6.23 -0.72
C ILE A 131 -10.14 6.01 -1.27
N TYR A 132 -9.26 7.00 -1.15
CA TYR A 132 -7.84 6.81 -1.43
C TYR A 132 -7.19 5.96 -0.32
N ILE A 133 -6.37 4.99 -0.70
CA ILE A 133 -5.65 4.12 0.24
C ILE A 133 -4.17 4.28 0.01
N VAL A 134 -3.43 4.64 1.06
CA VAL A 134 -1.98 4.56 1.10
C VAL A 134 -1.59 3.42 2.03
N ALA A 135 -0.80 2.49 1.53
CA ALA A 135 -0.35 1.33 2.29
C ALA A 135 1.08 0.98 1.92
N ASN A 136 1.72 0.18 2.77
CA ASN A 136 3.06 -0.31 2.53
C ASN A 136 3.03 -1.81 2.21
N MET A 137 3.75 -2.21 1.17
CA MET A 137 3.88 -3.62 0.77
C MET A 137 5.29 -3.90 0.25
N GLY A 138 5.53 -5.14 -0.15
CA GLY A 138 6.80 -5.56 -0.73
C GLY A 138 6.70 -5.69 -2.24
N GLU A 139 7.67 -5.10 -2.97
CA GLU A 139 7.79 -5.26 -4.42
C GLU A 139 8.94 -6.22 -4.75
N VAL A 140 8.73 -7.07 -5.76
CA VAL A 140 9.79 -7.83 -6.41
C VAL A 140 9.93 -7.40 -7.86
N GLU A 141 11.16 -7.13 -8.29
CA GLU A 141 11.50 -6.85 -9.68
C GLU A 141 12.57 -7.85 -10.14
N TYR A 142 12.20 -8.79 -11.01
CA TYR A 142 13.14 -9.78 -11.52
C TYR A 142 14.09 -9.16 -12.55
N CYS A 143 15.37 -9.51 -12.45
CA CYS A 143 16.42 -9.04 -13.33
C CYS A 143 17.30 -10.19 -13.81
N ASN A 144 18.05 -9.96 -14.89
CA ASN A 144 19.00 -10.92 -15.42
C ASN A 144 20.45 -10.42 -15.27
N GLN A 145 21.41 -11.31 -15.54
CA GLN A 145 22.84 -11.01 -15.43
C GLN A 145 23.32 -9.94 -16.43
N SER A 146 22.54 -9.62 -17.46
CA SER A 146 22.84 -8.51 -18.37
C SER A 146 22.69 -7.15 -17.68
N ASN A 147 21.93 -7.07 -16.59
CA ASN A 147 21.89 -5.89 -15.74
C ASN A 147 23.03 -5.97 -14.71
N PRO A 148 24.05 -5.09 -14.78
CA PRO A 148 25.22 -5.15 -13.90
C PRO A 148 24.90 -4.84 -12.43
N ARG A 149 23.71 -4.29 -12.14
CA ARG A 149 23.21 -4.03 -10.79
C ARG A 149 22.32 -5.15 -10.25
N CYS A 150 22.01 -6.17 -11.06
CA CYS A 150 21.15 -7.25 -10.65
C CYS A 150 21.81 -8.02 -9.49
N PRO A 151 21.12 -8.18 -8.35
CA PRO A 151 21.63 -8.98 -7.26
C PRO A 151 21.89 -10.43 -7.69
N LYS A 152 22.79 -11.13 -6.98
CA LYS A 152 23.19 -12.51 -7.30
C LYS A 152 22.01 -13.50 -7.35
N ASP A 153 20.95 -13.17 -6.62
CA ASP A 153 19.75 -13.97 -6.46
C ASP A 153 18.66 -13.64 -7.51
N GLY A 154 18.99 -12.78 -8.49
CA GLY A 154 18.19 -12.54 -9.70
C GLY A 154 17.02 -11.57 -9.54
N ARG A 155 16.95 -10.83 -8.42
CA ARG A 155 15.82 -9.91 -8.18
C ARG A 155 16.18 -8.71 -7.31
N PHE A 156 15.56 -7.58 -7.59
CA PHE A 156 15.43 -6.51 -6.61
C PHE A 156 14.22 -6.78 -5.71
N GLN A 157 14.34 -6.37 -4.45
CA GLN A 157 13.25 -6.43 -3.48
C GLN A 157 13.19 -5.09 -2.78
N TYR A 158 12.02 -4.49 -2.77
CA TYR A 158 11.83 -3.14 -2.25
C TYR A 158 10.75 -3.15 -1.16
N ASN A 159 10.99 -2.35 -0.13
CA ASN A 159 9.95 -1.87 0.75
C ASN A 159 9.27 -0.70 0.03
N VAL A 160 7.99 -0.81 -0.28
CA VAL A 160 7.31 0.14 -1.17
C VAL A 160 6.04 0.67 -0.55
N ALA A 161 5.93 2.00 -0.53
CA ALA A 161 4.67 2.67 -0.25
C ALA A 161 3.86 2.80 -1.55
N VAL A 162 2.61 2.33 -1.55
CA VAL A 162 1.70 2.36 -2.69
C VAL A 162 0.48 3.23 -2.39
N ALA A 163 -0.04 3.89 -3.41
CA ALA A 163 -1.29 4.65 -3.33
C ALA A 163 -2.30 4.17 -4.37
N PHE A 164 -3.49 3.80 -3.92
CA PHE A 164 -4.64 3.50 -4.77
C PHE A 164 -5.62 4.67 -4.75
N ASP A 165 -6.13 5.05 -5.91
CA ASP A 165 -7.21 6.04 -6.01
C ASP A 165 -8.57 5.47 -5.61
N SER A 166 -9.58 6.33 -5.47
CA SER A 166 -10.95 5.94 -5.12
C SER A 166 -11.64 5.04 -6.15
N ASN A 167 -11.07 4.85 -7.35
CA ASN A 167 -11.55 3.92 -8.38
C ASN A 167 -10.82 2.56 -8.34
N GLY A 168 -9.74 2.47 -7.55
CA GLY A 168 -8.90 1.29 -7.37
C GLY A 168 -7.66 1.25 -8.27
N PHE A 169 -7.32 2.31 -9.00
CA PHE A 169 -6.08 2.35 -9.79
C PHE A 169 -4.88 2.58 -8.90
N LEU A 170 -3.77 1.88 -9.15
CA LEU A 170 -2.49 2.20 -8.52
C LEU A 170 -1.95 3.50 -9.13
N VAL A 171 -1.93 4.58 -8.36
CA VAL A 171 -1.57 5.94 -8.84
C VAL A 171 -0.20 6.42 -8.36
N ALA A 172 0.40 5.74 -7.39
CA ALA A 172 1.79 5.98 -6.99
C ALA A 172 2.42 4.72 -6.38
N LYS A 173 3.74 4.59 -6.57
CA LYS A 173 4.63 3.73 -5.80
C LYS A 173 5.91 4.51 -5.45
N TYR A 174 6.45 4.33 -4.25
CA TYR A 174 7.69 4.95 -3.76
C TYR A 174 8.59 3.90 -3.12
#